data_AF-A0AA37UUL4-F1
#
_entry.id   AF-A0AA37UUL4-F1
#
_cell.length_a   1.000
_cell.length_b   1.000
_cell.length_c   1.000
_cell.angle_alpha   90.00
_cell.angle_beta   90.00
_cell.angle_gamma   90.00
#
_symmetry.space_group_name_H-M   'P 1'
#
loop_
_entity.id
_entity.type
_entity.pdbx_description
1 polymer ?
#
loop_
_entity_poly.entity_id
_entity_poly.type
_entity_poly.pdbx_seq_one_letter_code
_entity_poly.pdbx_strand_id
1 'polypeptide(L)'
;MRLRRTRLRSASEEGAAAVEFALVVPLLLTLLFGIIEFGAAYNAQILVTNAAREAARELSVEDGASTGSATATADAVLAPIGLTVKTNPSPFSVSGTAVNPGGRLCGTGQELTVTLKVDRSTLTGLFGPFELTGKAVRLCAG
;
A
#
# COMPACT_ATOMS: atom_id res chain seq x y z
N MET A 1 6.62 3.07 -78.64
CA MET A 1 7.19 3.79 -77.48
C MET A 1 6.06 4.23 -76.55
N ARG A 2 5.78 3.49 -75.46
CA ARG A 2 4.92 3.95 -74.34
C ARG A 2 5.46 3.34 -73.04
N LEU A 3 6.20 4.14 -72.28
CA LEU A 3 6.71 3.77 -70.96
C LEU A 3 5.58 3.89 -69.92
N ARG A 4 5.14 2.76 -69.39
CA ARG A 4 4.23 2.67 -68.24
C ARG A 4 5.01 3.04 -66.98
N ARG A 5 4.76 4.25 -66.45
CA ARG A 5 5.25 4.68 -65.14
C ARG A 5 4.30 4.11 -64.07
N THR A 6 4.67 2.99 -63.45
CA THR A 6 3.99 2.47 -62.26
C THR A 6 4.30 3.38 -61.08
N ARG A 7 3.27 4.03 -60.53
CA ARG A 7 3.38 4.82 -59.30
C ARG A 7 3.47 3.86 -58.11
N LEU A 8 4.65 3.66 -57.56
CA LEU A 8 4.85 3.14 -56.21
C LEU A 8 4.65 4.31 -55.24
N ARG A 9 3.43 4.52 -54.74
CA ARG A 9 3.18 5.64 -53.81
C ARG A 9 2.04 5.44 -52.81
N SER A 10 1.71 4.20 -52.42
CA SER A 10 0.74 3.97 -51.32
C SER A 10 1.32 3.27 -50.08
N ALA A 11 2.47 2.59 -50.16
CA ALA A 11 3.05 1.89 -49.00
C ALA A 11 3.65 2.82 -47.92
N SER A 12 3.79 4.13 -48.21
CA SER A 12 4.46 5.09 -47.32
C SER A 12 3.56 5.64 -46.22
N GLU A 13 2.24 5.67 -46.41
CA GLU A 13 1.29 6.23 -45.43
C GLU A 13 0.91 5.20 -44.35
N GLU A 14 0.79 3.92 -44.75
CA GLU A 14 0.47 2.81 -43.82
C GLU A 14 1.61 2.55 -42.82
N GLY A 15 2.87 2.69 -43.25
CA GLY A 15 4.04 2.53 -42.38
C GLY A 15 4.25 3.69 -41.41
N ALA A 16 3.86 4.92 -41.79
CA ALA A 16 3.99 6.10 -40.93
C ALA A 16 3.05 6.02 -39.72
N ALA A 17 1.80 5.60 -39.91
CA ALA A 17 0.84 5.41 -38.83
C ALA A 17 1.31 4.37 -37.78
N ALA A 18 1.98 3.30 -38.23
CA ALA A 18 2.56 2.30 -37.32
C ALA A 18 3.68 2.88 -36.44
N VAL A 19 4.50 3.78 -37.00
CA VAL A 19 5.59 4.45 -36.26
C VAL A 19 5.04 5.48 -35.27
N GLU A 20 4.02 6.25 -35.65
CA GLU A 20 3.35 7.19 -34.76
C GLU A 20 2.72 6.49 -33.56
N PHE A 21 2.04 5.35 -33.79
CA PHE A 21 1.49 4.54 -32.72
C PHE A 21 2.58 3.96 -31.80
N ALA A 22 3.69 3.48 -32.37
CA ALA A 22 4.81 2.95 -31.60
C ALA A 22 5.45 3.99 -30.65
N LEU A 23 5.32 5.29 -30.94
CA LEU A 23 5.79 6.37 -30.07
C LEU A 23 4.76 6.75 -28.98
N VAL A 24 3.47 6.69 -29.27
CA VAL A 24 2.40 7.08 -28.33
C VAL A 24 2.09 5.97 -27.32
N VAL A 25 2.08 4.71 -27.75
CA VAL A 25 1.81 3.55 -26.89
C VAL A 25 2.68 3.48 -25.63
N PRO A 26 4.02 3.63 -25.67
CA PRO A 26 4.82 3.57 -24.45
C PRO A 26 4.47 4.69 -23.46
N LEU A 27 4.13 5.89 -23.95
CA LEU A 27 3.65 6.99 -23.10
C LEU A 27 2.29 6.66 -22.47
N LEU A 28 1.37 6.09 -23.25
CA LEU A 28 0.05 5.72 -22.76
C LEU A 28 0.11 4.56 -21.74
N LEU A 29 0.97 3.57 -21.97
CA LEU A 29 1.18 2.45 -21.06
C LEU A 29 1.82 2.90 -19.74
N THR A 30 2.82 3.77 -19.79
CA THR A 30 3.45 4.32 -18.57
C THR A 30 2.46 5.14 -17.75
N LEU A 31 1.62 5.96 -18.39
CA LEU A 31 0.54 6.69 -17.73
C LEU A 31 -0.49 5.74 -17.10
N LEU A 32 -0.94 4.71 -17.84
CA LEU A 32 -1.92 3.75 -17.37
C LEU A 32 -1.40 2.94 -16.17
N PHE A 33 -0.18 2.40 -16.26
CA PHE A 33 0.45 1.70 -15.16
C PHE A 33 0.67 2.62 -13.95
N GLY A 34 1.04 3.88 -14.18
CA GLY A 34 1.16 4.88 -13.12
C GLY A 34 -0.15 5.10 -12.35
N ILE A 35 -1.28 5.20 -13.06
CA ILE A 35 -2.60 5.37 -12.43
C ILE A 35 -3.00 4.11 -11.64
N ILE A 36 -2.77 2.92 -12.19
CA ILE A 36 -3.10 1.64 -11.53
C ILE A 36 -2.28 1.47 -10.25
N GLU A 37 -0.97 1.72 -10.31
CA GLU A 37 -0.08 1.64 -9.16
C GLU A 37 -0.45 2.66 -8.09
N PHE A 38 -0.73 3.90 -8.50
CA PHE A 38 -1.15 4.94 -7.57
C PHE A 38 -2.46 4.57 -6.86
N GLY A 39 -3.45 4.06 -7.60
CA GLY A 39 -4.72 3.61 -7.02
C GLY A 39 -4.54 2.45 -6.04
N ALA A 40 -3.70 1.47 -6.39
CA ALA A 40 -3.39 0.34 -5.53
C ALA A 40 -2.63 0.77 -4.26
N ALA A 41 -1.65 1.66 -4.38
CA ALA A 41 -0.90 2.20 -3.26
C ALA A 41 -1.80 3.01 -2.31
N TYR A 42 -2.69 3.84 -2.86
CA TYR A 42 -3.62 4.64 -2.07
C TYR A 42 -4.61 3.75 -1.30
N ASN A 43 -5.16 2.71 -1.94
CA ASN A 43 -6.02 1.74 -1.27
C ASN A 43 -5.28 1.01 -0.13
N ALA A 44 -4.03 0.60 -0.36
CA ALA A 44 -3.20 -0.03 0.67
C ALA A 44 -2.95 0.93 1.85
N GLN A 45 -2.68 2.21 1.62
CA GLN A 45 -2.51 3.21 2.68
C GLN A 45 -3.76 3.35 3.57
N ILE A 46 -4.96 3.33 2.97
CA ILE A 46 -6.22 3.36 3.72
C ILE A 46 -6.34 2.12 4.60
N LEU A 47 -6.06 0.94 4.05
CA LEU A 47 -6.15 -0.33 4.78
C LEU A 47 -5.14 -0.42 5.92
N VAL A 48 -3.89 0.03 5.72
CA VAL A 48 -2.86 0.08 6.78
C VAL A 48 -3.26 1.04 7.91
N THR A 49 -3.92 2.15 7.58
CA THR A 49 -4.44 3.08 8.60
C THR A 49 -5.60 2.48 9.38
N ASN A 50 -6.50 1.77 8.69
CA ASN A 50 -7.61 1.06 9.33
C ASN A 50 -7.11 -0.08 10.24
N ALA A 51 -6.13 -0.85 9.78
CA ALA A 51 -5.48 -1.88 10.58
C ALA A 51 -4.86 -1.30 11.87
N ALA A 52 -4.21 -0.14 11.79
CA ALA A 52 -3.65 0.54 12.95
C ALA A 52 -4.74 0.96 13.95
N ARG A 53 -5.90 1.41 13.45
CA ARG A 53 -7.04 1.80 14.29
C ARG A 53 -7.70 0.62 14.99
N GLU A 54 -7.71 -0.55 14.36
CA GLU A 54 -8.26 -1.77 14.95
C GLU A 54 -7.31 -2.34 16.00
N ALA A 55 -6.01 -2.40 15.70
CA ALA A 55 -4.98 -2.74 16.68
C ALA A 55 -5.00 -1.80 17.90
N ALA A 56 -5.15 -0.49 17.68
CA ALA A 56 -5.29 0.48 18.76
C ALA A 56 -6.57 0.29 19.57
N ARG A 57 -7.67 -0.15 18.94
CA ARG A 57 -8.94 -0.44 19.62
C ARG A 57 -8.77 -1.61 20.58
N GLU A 58 -8.20 -2.70 20.09
CA GLU A 58 -7.97 -3.92 20.87
C GLU A 58 -7.11 -3.63 22.10
N LEU A 59 -5.98 -2.95 21.92
CA LEU A 59 -5.08 -2.58 23.01
C LEU A 59 -5.68 -1.58 24.02
N SER A 60 -6.71 -0.82 23.60
CA SER A 60 -7.35 0.20 24.45
C SER A 60 -8.55 -0.30 25.26
N VAL A 61 -9.09 -1.48 24.91
CA VAL A 61 -10.35 -2.01 25.47
C VAL A 61 -10.16 -3.36 26.14
N GLU A 62 -9.30 -4.24 25.60
CA GLU A 62 -9.27 -5.64 26.00
C GLU A 62 -8.23 -5.90 27.10
N ASP A 63 -8.70 -6.45 28.22
CA ASP A 63 -7.85 -6.84 29.33
C ASP A 63 -7.01 -8.07 28.95
N GLY A 64 -5.68 -7.89 28.96
CA GLY A 64 -4.73 -8.93 28.54
C GLY A 64 -4.35 -8.89 27.06
N ALA A 65 -4.83 -7.90 26.30
CA ALA A 65 -4.36 -7.66 24.94
C ALA A 65 -2.84 -7.47 24.92
N SER A 66 -2.19 -8.16 23.99
CA SER A 66 -0.75 -8.09 23.80
C SER A 66 -0.45 -7.41 22.47
N THR A 67 0.79 -6.96 22.29
CA THR A 67 1.25 -6.51 20.97
C THR A 67 1.09 -7.60 19.91
N GLY A 68 1.18 -8.89 20.30
CA GLY A 68 0.99 -10.03 19.40
C GLY A 68 -0.46 -10.21 18.91
N SER A 69 -1.44 -10.01 19.79
CA SER A 69 -2.86 -10.10 19.41
C SER A 69 -3.26 -8.90 18.53
N ALA A 70 -2.78 -7.71 18.87
CA ALA A 70 -2.94 -6.49 18.07
C ALA A 70 -2.27 -6.55 16.69
N THR A 71 -1.13 -7.24 16.57
CA THR A 71 -0.56 -7.52 15.24
C THR A 71 -1.38 -8.50 14.44
N ALA A 72 -1.95 -9.53 15.09
CA ALA A 72 -2.79 -10.51 14.41
C ALA A 72 -4.10 -9.90 13.88
N THR A 73 -4.71 -8.97 14.63
CA THR A 73 -5.89 -8.23 14.15
C THR A 73 -5.54 -7.27 13.02
N ALA A 74 -4.40 -6.57 13.10
CA ALA A 74 -3.89 -5.76 12.00
C ALA A 74 -3.63 -6.60 10.73
N ASP A 75 -3.02 -7.79 10.89
CA ASP A 75 -2.78 -8.73 9.79
C ASP A 75 -4.10 -9.23 9.18
N ALA A 76 -5.12 -9.49 9.98
CA ALA A 76 -6.44 -9.89 9.48
C ALA A 76 -7.08 -8.80 8.59
N VAL A 77 -6.88 -7.52 8.93
CA VAL A 77 -7.33 -6.38 8.12
C VAL A 77 -6.55 -6.26 6.80
N LEU A 78 -5.27 -6.65 6.80
CA LEU A 78 -4.37 -6.55 5.65
C LEU A 78 -4.36 -7.81 4.76
N ALA A 79 -4.85 -8.94 5.25
CA ALA A 79 -4.91 -10.21 4.51
C ALA A 79 -5.57 -10.12 3.13
N PRO A 80 -6.68 -9.37 2.91
CA PRO A 80 -7.32 -9.29 1.59
C PRO A 80 -6.44 -8.69 0.48
N ILE A 81 -5.43 -7.90 0.84
CA ILE A 81 -4.48 -7.29 -0.10
C ILE A 81 -3.11 -8.01 -0.12
N GLY A 82 -2.99 -9.11 0.63
CA GLY A 82 -1.77 -9.92 0.73
C GLY A 82 -0.62 -9.18 1.43
N LEU A 83 -0.94 -8.26 2.35
CA LEU A 83 0.04 -7.55 3.16
C LEU A 83 0.09 -8.16 4.55
N THR A 84 1.27 -8.15 5.15
CA THR A 84 1.47 -8.48 6.56
C THR A 84 2.23 -7.35 7.24
N VAL A 85 1.92 -7.10 8.50
CA VAL A 85 2.75 -6.25 9.35
C VAL A 85 4.12 -6.91 9.37
N LYS A 86 5.14 -6.15 9.00
CA LYS A 86 6.54 -6.62 9.11
C LYS A 86 6.73 -7.01 10.60
N THR A 87 7.65 -7.88 10.99
CA THR A 87 7.85 -8.22 12.44
C THR A 87 9.28 -8.00 12.96
N ASN A 88 10.21 -7.49 12.14
CA ASN A 88 11.59 -7.18 12.56
C ASN A 88 12.23 -6.08 11.66
N PRO A 89 12.97 -5.05 12.18
CA PRO A 89 13.35 -4.79 13.58
C PRO A 89 12.68 -3.56 14.24
N SER A 90 11.49 -3.14 13.81
CA SER A 90 10.48 -2.43 14.64
C SER A 90 9.26 -1.99 13.79
N PRO A 91 8.49 -2.96 13.29
CA PRO A 91 7.41 -2.70 12.34
C PRO A 91 6.04 -2.49 13.00
N PHE A 92 5.92 -2.88 14.26
CA PHE A 92 4.83 -2.57 15.13
C PHE A 92 5.44 -1.85 16.33
N SER A 93 5.24 -0.55 16.43
CA SER A 93 5.65 0.21 17.61
C SER A 93 4.42 0.79 18.28
N VAL A 94 4.27 0.44 19.56
CA VAL A 94 3.29 1.05 20.45
C VAL A 94 4.04 2.05 21.31
N SER A 95 3.58 3.30 21.33
CA SER A 95 4.14 4.36 22.15
C SER A 95 3.04 4.97 23.02
N GLY A 96 3.37 5.35 24.25
CA GLY A 96 2.39 5.81 25.25
C GLY A 96 1.83 4.71 26.15
N THR A 97 2.47 3.54 26.20
CA THR A 97 2.06 2.45 27.11
C THR A 97 2.53 2.73 28.54
N ALA A 98 1.59 2.85 29.46
CA ALA A 98 1.85 2.56 30.87
C ALA A 98 1.57 1.07 31.09
N VAL A 99 2.62 0.28 31.28
CA VAL A 99 2.44 -1.13 31.69
C VAL A 99 1.94 -1.10 33.13
N ASN A 100 0.64 -1.35 33.31
CA ASN A 100 0.03 -1.38 34.62
C ASN A 100 0.28 -2.76 35.27
N PRO A 101 0.27 -2.86 36.62
CA PRO A 101 0.29 -4.14 37.30
C PRO A 101 -0.90 -4.99 36.81
N GLY A 102 -0.63 -6.15 36.21
CA GLY A 102 -1.65 -7.00 35.56
C GLY A 102 -1.42 -7.28 34.08
N GLY A 103 -0.33 -6.77 33.48
CA GLY A 103 0.01 -7.06 32.07
C GLY A 103 -0.78 -6.23 31.05
N ARG A 104 -1.51 -5.21 31.51
CA ARG A 104 -2.25 -4.29 30.67
C ARG A 104 -1.30 -3.29 30.02
N LEU A 105 -1.36 -3.15 28.69
CA LEU A 105 -0.49 -2.25 27.93
C LEU A 105 -0.88 -0.78 28.06
N CYS A 106 -2.08 -0.47 28.56
CA CYS A 106 -2.54 0.90 28.72
C CYS A 106 -3.48 1.08 29.93
N GLY A 107 -3.38 2.23 30.60
CA GLY A 107 -4.21 2.61 31.75
C GLY A 107 -5.29 3.62 31.39
N THR A 108 -6.36 3.70 32.19
CA THR A 108 -7.48 4.62 31.97
C THR A 108 -7.02 6.06 31.75
N GLY A 109 -7.44 6.67 30.64
CA GLY A 109 -7.09 8.06 30.32
C GLY A 109 -5.67 8.29 29.81
N GLN A 110 -4.88 7.23 29.58
CA GLN A 110 -3.61 7.31 28.85
C GLN A 110 -3.86 7.35 27.33
N GLU A 111 -2.98 8.05 26.62
CA GLU A 111 -2.98 8.07 25.15
C GLU A 111 -2.09 6.94 24.62
N LEU A 112 -2.67 6.07 23.80
CA LEU A 112 -2.00 4.98 23.13
C LEU A 112 -1.81 5.33 21.65
N THR A 113 -0.57 5.31 21.19
CA THR A 113 -0.23 5.44 19.78
C THR A 113 0.24 4.10 19.23
N VAL A 114 -0.41 3.62 18.17
CA VAL A 114 -0.01 2.42 17.41
C VAL A 114 0.53 2.85 16.05
N THR A 115 1.73 2.39 15.73
CA THR A 115 2.35 2.56 14.41
C THR A 115 2.56 1.19 13.75
N LEU A 116 2.00 1.03 12.56
CA LEU A 116 2.19 -0.13 11.68
C LEU A 116 3.11 0.23 10.53
N LYS A 117 4.03 -0.68 10.20
CA LYS A 117 4.87 -0.61 9.01
C LYS A 117 4.73 -1.89 8.20
N VAL A 118 4.49 -1.71 6.91
CA VAL A 118 4.25 -2.80 5.97
C VAL A 118 5.05 -2.54 4.71
N ASP A 119 5.74 -3.54 4.19
CA ASP A 119 6.38 -3.45 2.89
C ASP A 119 5.38 -3.81 1.79
N ARG A 120 5.24 -2.94 0.79
CA ARG A 120 4.44 -3.22 -0.39
C ARG A 120 5.31 -3.25 -1.64
N SER A 121 5.25 -4.37 -2.35
CA SER A 121 5.77 -4.49 -3.71
C SER A 121 4.78 -3.89 -4.72
N THR A 122 5.30 -3.11 -5.67
CA THR A 122 4.55 -2.59 -6.83
C THR A 122 4.07 -3.73 -7.73
N LEU A 123 2.88 -3.62 -8.30
CA LEU A 123 2.29 -4.63 -9.21
C LEU A 123 3.11 -4.85 -10.48
N THR A 124 3.75 -3.80 -10.97
CA THR A 124 4.50 -3.74 -12.24
C THR A 124 6.02 -3.88 -12.04
N GLY A 125 6.49 -3.88 -10.80
CA GLY A 125 7.93 -3.89 -10.47
C GLY A 125 8.66 -2.57 -10.77
N LEU A 126 7.95 -1.53 -11.24
CA LEU A 126 8.55 -0.31 -11.76
C LEU A 126 9.16 0.60 -10.68
N PHE A 127 8.61 0.60 -9.46
CA PHE A 127 9.04 1.52 -8.38
C PHE A 127 9.69 0.83 -7.18
N GLY A 128 10.07 -0.45 -7.29
CA GLY A 128 10.63 -1.21 -6.18
C GLY A 128 9.68 -1.36 -4.99
N PRO A 129 10.08 -2.06 -3.92
CA PRO A 129 9.28 -2.13 -2.69
C PRO A 129 9.32 -0.78 -1.95
N PHE A 130 8.17 -0.34 -1.46
CA PHE A 130 8.06 0.85 -0.61
C PHE A 130 7.41 0.50 0.74
N GLU A 131 7.85 1.17 1.80
CA GLU A 131 7.31 0.98 3.14
C GLU A 131 6.09 1.89 3.35
N LEU A 132 4.94 1.29 3.63
CA LEU A 132 3.71 1.97 4.04
C LEU A 132 3.68 2.05 5.56
N THR A 133 3.39 3.24 6.09
CA THR A 133 3.24 3.47 7.52
C THR A 133 1.82 3.92 7.84
N GLY A 134 1.16 3.22 8.76
CA GLY A 134 -0.12 3.62 9.35
C GLY A 134 0.07 4.02 10.81
N LYS A 135 -0.57 5.11 11.22
CA LYS A 135 -0.56 5.56 12.62
C LYS A 135 -1.99 5.75 13.11
N ALA A 136 -2.25 5.30 14.33
CA ALA A 136 -3.51 5.51 15.02
C ALA A 136 -3.25 5.89 16.47
N VAL A 137 -4.08 6.80 17.00
CA VAL A 137 -4.03 7.27 18.38
C VAL A 137 -5.40 7.03 19.01
N ARG A 138 -5.43 6.50 20.24
CA ARG A 138 -6.66 6.32 21.02
C ARG A 138 -6.41 6.58 22.51
N LEU A 139 -7.46 7.06 23.19
CA LEU A 139 -7.52 7.08 24.65
C LEU A 139 -7.93 5.71 25.16
N CYS A 140 -7.29 5.26 26.23
CA CYS A 140 -7.60 3.98 26.84
C CYS A 140 -8.80 4.08 27.77
N ALA A 141 -9.77 3.21 27.51
CA ALA A 141 -10.87 2.97 28.42
C ALA A 141 -10.34 2.01 29.49
N GLY A 142 -10.50 2.39 30.75
CA GLY A 142 -10.14 1.57 31.89
C GLY A 142 -10.84 0.23 31.88
#